data_AF-A0A7V3BSP8-F1
#
_entry.id   AF-A0A7V3BSP8-F1
#
_cell.length_a   1.000
_cell.length_b   1.000
_cell.length_c   1.000
_cell.angle_alpha   90.00
_cell.angle_beta   90.00
_cell.angle_gamma   90.00
#
_symmetry.space_group_name_H-M   'P 1'
#
loop_
_entity.id
_entity.type
_entity.pdbx_description
1 polymer ?
#
loop_
_entity_poly.entity_id
_entity_poly.type
_entity_poly.pdbx_seq_one_letter_code
_entity_poly.pdbx_strand_id
1 'polypeptide(L)'
;MASEGREGDWDKLKGIMEDFDQRLHRNAQKALRRGGEELASDIRSRILDGKGMKTLHGFTIAEKGSTKPLIDDGDLLASVGVRFIEELAVFVGVNRRAEDGTNIAAVHEREDGTRVPVTPQMRAFLHSRGFHLKPETT
;
A
#
# COMPACT_ATOMS: atom_id res chain seq x y z
N MET A 1 -18.52 62.38 1.85
CA MET A 1 -18.82 60.94 1.79
C MET A 1 -17.57 60.23 2.27
N ALA A 2 -17.50 59.98 3.58
CA ALA A 2 -16.37 59.27 4.18
C ALA A 2 -16.43 57.84 3.69
N SER A 3 -15.43 57.39 2.95
CA SER A 3 -15.19 55.97 2.75
C SER A 3 -15.01 55.36 4.14
N GLU A 4 -15.93 54.51 4.57
CA GLU A 4 -15.80 53.64 5.73
C GLU A 4 -14.56 52.76 5.51
N GLY A 5 -13.40 53.32 5.86
CA GLY A 5 -12.09 52.73 5.67
C GLY A 5 -11.91 51.68 6.76
N ARG A 6 -11.75 50.43 6.35
CA ARG A 6 -11.57 49.30 7.25
C ARG A 6 -10.36 49.55 8.16
N GLU A 7 -10.60 49.65 9.47
CA GLU A 7 -9.56 49.73 10.49
C GLU A 7 -8.76 48.41 10.50
N GLY A 8 -7.43 48.49 10.44
CA GLY A 8 -6.55 47.30 10.44
C GLY A 8 -5.11 47.59 10.00
N ASP A 9 -4.17 46.79 10.50
CA ASP A 9 -2.75 46.81 10.11
C ASP A 9 -2.55 45.97 8.83
N TRP A 10 -2.95 46.56 7.69
CA TRP A 10 -2.97 45.90 6.39
C TRP A 10 -1.58 45.56 5.85
N ASP A 11 -0.55 46.32 6.22
CA ASP A 11 0.84 46.06 5.84
C ASP A 11 1.37 44.81 6.54
N LYS A 12 1.03 44.62 7.82
CA LYS A 12 1.33 43.38 8.54
C LYS A 12 0.60 42.18 7.93
N LEU A 13 -0.68 42.32 7.57
CA LEU A 13 -1.42 41.25 6.90
C LEU A 13 -0.77 40.89 5.55
N LYS A 14 -0.38 41.89 4.76
CA LYS A 14 0.31 41.69 3.48
C LYS A 14 1.64 40.96 3.67
N GLY A 15 2.44 41.34 4.66
CA GLY A 15 3.69 40.64 4.98
C GLY A 15 3.48 39.20 5.48
N ILE A 16 2.39 38.94 6.24
CA ILE A 16 2.02 37.57 6.64
C ILE A 16 1.54 36.76 5.44
N MET A 17 0.84 37.37 4.48
CA MET A 17 0.30 36.72 3.29
C MET A 17 1.30 36.57 2.15
N GLU A 18 2.40 37.32 2.20
CA GLU A 18 3.51 37.18 1.27
C GLU A 18 4.03 35.74 1.27
N ASP A 19 4.08 35.12 0.09
CA ASP A 19 4.47 33.72 -0.12
C ASP A 19 3.74 32.70 0.77
N PHE A 20 2.54 33.02 1.28
CA PHE A 20 1.77 32.12 2.13
C PHE A 20 1.48 30.81 1.43
N ASP A 21 1.01 30.87 0.17
CA ASP A 21 0.71 29.69 -0.64
C ASP A 21 1.96 28.81 -0.82
N GLN A 22 3.11 29.41 -1.14
CA GLN A 22 4.35 28.66 -1.31
C GLN A 22 4.81 27.99 0.00
N ARG A 23 4.58 28.63 1.14
CA ARG A 23 4.88 28.05 2.46
C ARG A 23 3.91 26.93 2.80
N LEU A 24 2.62 27.12 2.51
CA LEU A 24 1.57 26.12 2.73
C LEU A 24 1.88 24.85 1.94
N HIS A 25 2.09 24.97 0.62
CA HIS A 25 2.37 23.85 -0.27
C HIS A 25 3.65 23.10 0.15
N ARG A 26 4.72 23.83 0.47
CA ARG A 26 5.99 23.24 0.95
C ARG A 26 5.82 22.48 2.26
N ASN A 27 5.06 23.03 3.21
CA ASN A 27 4.83 22.38 4.49
C ASN A 27 3.90 21.17 4.35
N ALA A 28 2.89 21.26 3.49
CA ALA A 28 2.01 20.16 3.17
C ALA A 28 2.78 18.99 2.53
N GLN A 29 3.65 19.24 1.55
CA GLN A 29 4.53 18.22 0.97
C GLN A 29 5.44 17.55 2.02
N LYS A 30 6.03 18.33 2.93
CA LYS A 30 6.84 17.78 4.03
C LYS A 30 6.01 16.89 4.96
N ALA A 31 4.80 17.32 5.31
CA ALA A 31 3.90 16.56 6.16
C ALA A 31 3.46 15.26 5.48
N LEU A 32 3.06 15.33 4.20
CA LEU A 32 2.67 14.18 3.39
C LEU A 32 3.79 13.16 3.27
N ARG A 33 5.03 13.61 3.03
CA ARG A 33 6.17 12.70 2.96
C ARG A 33 6.39 11.96 4.28
N ARG A 34 6.36 12.68 5.41
CA ARG A 34 6.53 12.09 6.75
C ARG A 34 5.43 11.10 7.08
N GLY A 35 4.17 11.48 6.90
CA GLY A 35 3.03 10.60 7.15
C GLY A 35 3.04 9.39 6.22
N GLY A 36 3.45 9.58 4.96
CA GLY A 36 3.63 8.47 4.02
C GLY A 36 4.72 7.49 4.47
N GLU A 37 5.86 8.01 4.95
CA GLU A 37 6.98 7.17 5.41
C GLU A 37 6.59 6.36 6.66
N GLU A 38 5.83 6.97 7.57
CA GLU A 38 5.26 6.30 8.75
C GLU A 38 4.31 5.17 8.35
N LEU A 39 3.34 5.46 7.47
CA LEU A 39 2.41 4.45 6.96
C LEU A 39 3.14 3.31 6.22
N ALA A 40 4.17 3.62 5.43
CA ALA A 40 4.97 2.61 4.75
C ALA A 40 5.71 1.72 5.78
N SER A 41 6.16 2.30 6.89
CA SER A 41 6.78 1.58 7.98
C SER A 41 5.79 0.65 8.69
N ASP A 42 4.57 1.11 8.93
CA ASP A 42 3.51 0.31 9.52
C ASP A 42 3.15 -0.89 8.65
N ILE A 43 3.02 -0.69 7.33
CA ILE A 43 2.77 -1.78 6.37
C ILE A 43 3.89 -2.81 6.44
N ARG A 44 5.16 -2.39 6.40
CA ARG A 44 6.30 -3.31 6.49
C ARG A 44 6.33 -4.04 7.82
N SER A 45 6.05 -3.35 8.93
CA SER A 45 5.99 -3.94 10.26
C SER A 45 4.91 -5.01 10.36
N ARG A 46 3.74 -4.76 9.75
CA ARG A 46 2.63 -5.69 9.67
C ARG A 46 2.95 -6.94 8.86
N ILE A 47 3.66 -6.78 7.74
CA ILE A 47 4.14 -7.90 6.92
C ILE A 47 5.11 -8.76 7.74
N LEU A 48 6.02 -8.13 8.49
CA LEU A 48 7.01 -8.81 9.31
C LEU A 48 6.40 -9.50 10.54
N ASP A 49 5.44 -8.88 11.23
CA ASP A 49 4.86 -9.43 12.45
C ASP A 49 3.80 -10.50 12.22
N GLY A 50 3.06 -10.45 11.10
CA GLY A 50 1.96 -11.36 10.81
C GLY A 50 0.84 -11.40 11.87
N LYS A 51 0.78 -10.44 12.80
CA LYS A 51 -0.17 -10.39 13.93
C LYS A 51 -1.62 -10.65 13.49
N GLY A 52 -2.43 -11.42 14.19
CA GLY A 52 -3.84 -11.61 13.82
C GLY A 52 -4.11 -12.27 12.45
N MET A 53 -3.10 -12.74 11.73
CA MET A 53 -3.29 -13.59 10.55
C MET A 53 -3.54 -15.04 11.00
N LYS A 54 -4.42 -15.75 10.29
CA LYS A 54 -4.58 -17.18 10.51
C LYS A 54 -3.34 -17.92 10.04
N THR A 55 -2.90 -18.89 10.84
CA THR A 55 -1.80 -19.77 10.50
C THR A 55 -2.05 -20.48 9.17
N LEU A 56 -0.98 -20.69 8.40
CA LEU A 56 -1.03 -21.45 7.16
C LEU A 56 -1.44 -22.92 7.41
N HIS A 57 -2.00 -23.55 6.39
CA HIS A 57 -2.25 -24.99 6.42
C HIS A 57 -0.93 -25.78 6.52
N GLY A 58 -0.92 -26.90 7.24
CA GLY A 58 0.31 -27.69 7.51
C GLY A 58 1.10 -28.06 6.26
N PHE A 59 0.42 -28.34 5.15
CA PHE A 59 1.07 -28.57 3.85
C PHE A 59 1.86 -27.35 3.36
N THR A 60 1.27 -26.16 3.40
CA THR A 60 1.95 -24.93 2.99
C THR A 60 3.10 -24.62 3.93
N ILE A 61 2.97 -24.89 5.22
CA ILE A 61 4.05 -24.73 6.20
C ILE A 61 5.23 -25.65 5.86
N ALA A 62 4.96 -26.90 5.52
CA ALA A 62 6.01 -27.86 5.16
C ALA A 62 6.79 -27.43 3.91
N GLU A 63 6.11 -26.90 2.89
CA GLU A 63 6.77 -26.40 1.67
C GLU A 63 7.46 -25.06 1.87
N LYS A 64 6.83 -24.13 2.60
CA LYS A 64 7.32 -22.75 2.80
C LYS A 64 8.38 -22.65 3.89
N GLY A 65 8.35 -23.55 4.88
CA GLY A 65 9.17 -23.46 6.09
C GLY A 65 8.73 -22.39 7.10
N SER A 66 7.57 -21.76 6.91
CA SER A 66 7.05 -20.70 7.78
C SER A 66 5.55 -20.87 8.04
N THR A 67 5.13 -20.58 9.28
CA THR A 67 3.73 -20.59 9.71
C THR A 67 2.96 -19.34 9.30
N LYS A 68 3.68 -18.25 8.99
CA LYS A 68 3.11 -16.96 8.65
C LYS A 68 2.65 -16.94 7.20
N PRO A 69 1.46 -16.40 6.88
CA PRO A 69 0.99 -16.34 5.48
C PRO A 69 1.86 -15.48 4.57
N LEU A 70 2.27 -14.30 5.03
CA LEU A 70 3.09 -13.38 4.25
C LEU A 70 4.56 -13.80 4.20
N ILE A 71 5.23 -13.43 3.10
CA ILE A 71 6.63 -13.73 2.82
C ILE A 71 7.51 -12.75 3.60
N ASP A 72 8.65 -13.24 4.10
CA ASP A 72 9.59 -12.50 4.94
C ASP A 72 10.71 -11.84 4.11
N ASP A 73 10.79 -12.20 2.83
CA ASP A 73 11.91 -11.89 1.95
C ASP A 73 11.68 -10.66 1.06
N GLY A 74 12.82 -10.04 0.77
CA GLY A 74 12.98 -8.60 0.57
C GLY A 74 12.26 -7.97 -0.61
N ASP A 75 11.78 -8.71 -1.61
CA ASP A 75 11.23 -8.10 -2.83
C ASP A 75 9.89 -7.39 -2.58
N LEU A 76 8.99 -8.00 -1.79
CA LEU A 76 7.73 -7.35 -1.39
C LEU A 76 8.01 -6.21 -0.40
N LEU A 77 8.81 -6.46 0.63
CA LEU A 77 9.13 -5.46 1.66
C LEU A 77 9.83 -4.23 1.08
N ALA A 78 10.77 -4.43 0.15
CA ALA A 78 11.47 -3.34 -0.54
C ALA A 78 10.58 -2.58 -1.53
N SER A 79 9.52 -3.22 -2.03
CA SER A 79 8.56 -2.57 -2.92
C SER A 79 7.60 -1.61 -2.19
N VAL A 80 7.46 -1.74 -0.86
CA VAL A 80 6.59 -0.88 -0.06
C VAL A 80 7.25 0.47 0.16
N GLY A 81 6.64 1.53 -0.38
CA GLY A 81 7.17 2.89 -0.28
C GLY A 81 6.14 3.97 -0.56
N VAL A 82 6.63 5.21 -0.63
CA VAL A 82 5.83 6.42 -0.79
C VAL A 82 6.10 7.02 -2.17
N ARG A 83 5.05 7.43 -2.87
CA ARG A 83 5.17 8.12 -4.15
C ARG A 83 4.13 9.23 -4.25
N PHE A 84 4.57 10.44 -4.61
CA PHE A 84 3.64 11.52 -4.95
C PHE A 84 2.90 11.16 -6.23
N ILE A 85 1.57 11.24 -6.18
CA ILE A 85 0.69 11.08 -7.35
C ILE A 85 0.19 12.43 -7.84
N GLU A 86 0.09 13.40 -6.94
CA GLU A 86 -0.16 14.81 -7.21
C GLU A 86 0.68 15.65 -6.23
N GLU A 87 0.66 16.97 -6.36
CA GLU A 87 1.45 17.86 -5.50
C GLU A 87 1.14 17.67 -4.00
N LEU A 88 -0.15 17.50 -3.68
CA LEU A 88 -0.67 17.36 -2.31
C LEU A 88 -1.30 15.99 -2.06
N ALA A 89 -0.90 14.98 -2.83
CA ALA A 89 -1.36 13.60 -2.64
C ALA A 89 -0.23 12.59 -2.80
N VAL A 90 -0.14 11.66 -1.85
CA VAL A 90 0.82 10.55 -1.87
C VAL A 90 0.11 9.21 -1.88
N PHE A 91 0.63 8.28 -2.67
CA PHE A 91 0.33 6.87 -2.59
C PHE A 91 1.33 6.20 -1.65
N VAL A 92 0.83 5.31 -0.78
CA VAL A 92 1.63 4.50 0.13
C VAL A 92 1.25 3.05 -0.05
N GLY A 93 2.21 2.21 -0.44
CA GLY A 93 1.95 0.80 -0.72
C GLY A 93 3.01 0.18 -1.61
N VAL A 94 2.64 -0.92 -2.29
CA VAL A 94 3.52 -1.65 -3.21
C VAL A 94 3.68 -0.86 -4.50
N ASN A 95 4.89 -0.36 -4.75
CA ASN A 95 5.20 0.45 -5.94
C ASN A 95 5.73 -0.37 -7.12
N ARG A 96 6.16 -1.62 -6.87
CA ARG A 96 6.76 -2.46 -7.90
C ARG A 96 5.70 -2.98 -8.86
N ARG A 97 6.04 -2.93 -10.15
CA ARG A 97 5.27 -3.51 -11.25
C ARG A 97 6.16 -4.49 -12.00
N ALA A 98 5.54 -5.48 -12.64
CA ALA A 98 6.23 -6.31 -13.62
C ALA A 98 6.63 -5.48 -14.86
N GLU A 99 7.49 -6.04 -15.71
CA GLU A 99 7.99 -5.37 -16.92
C GLU A 99 6.85 -4.95 -17.87
N ASP A 100 5.76 -5.69 -17.88
CA ASP A 100 4.54 -5.40 -18.64
C ASP A 100 3.61 -4.36 -17.97
N GLY A 101 4.01 -3.82 -16.80
CA GLY A 101 3.24 -2.85 -16.02
C GLY A 101 2.24 -3.47 -15.03
N THR A 102 2.14 -4.80 -14.97
CA THR A 102 1.20 -5.49 -14.09
C THR A 102 1.55 -5.26 -12.62
N ASN A 103 0.57 -4.82 -11.84
CA ASN A 103 0.68 -4.72 -10.38
C ASN A 103 0.08 -6.00 -9.75
N ILE A 104 0.96 -6.90 -9.33
CA ILE A 104 0.55 -8.17 -8.71
C ILE A 104 -0.17 -7.92 -7.37
N ALA A 105 0.16 -6.86 -6.63
CA ALA A 105 -0.56 -6.52 -5.40
C ALA A 105 -2.02 -6.11 -5.69
N ALA A 106 -2.27 -5.41 -6.81
CA ALA A 106 -3.62 -5.01 -7.22
C ALA A 106 -4.54 -6.22 -7.54
N VAL A 107 -3.96 -7.38 -7.82
CA VAL A 107 -4.71 -8.64 -8.00
C VAL A 107 -5.37 -9.07 -6.67
N HIS A 108 -4.74 -8.77 -5.54
CA HIS A 108 -5.27 -9.06 -4.21
C HIS A 108 -6.19 -7.96 -3.64
N GLU A 109 -6.18 -6.76 -4.24
CA GLU A 109 -7.01 -5.61 -3.82
C GLU A 109 -8.41 -5.58 -4.45
N ARG A 110 -8.74 -6.55 -5.32
CA ARG A 110 -10.09 -6.66 -5.90
C ARG A 110 -11.13 -6.95 -4.81
N GLU A 111 -12.29 -6.30 -4.89
CA GLU A 111 -13.38 -6.40 -3.91
C GLU A 111 -13.88 -7.85 -3.73
N ASP A 112 -13.85 -8.64 -4.79
CA ASP A 112 -14.20 -10.06 -4.84
C ASP A 112 -12.98 -11.01 -4.72
N GLY A 113 -11.79 -10.44 -4.55
CA GLY A 113 -10.51 -11.13 -4.63
C GLY A 113 -10.17 -11.56 -6.06
N THR A 114 -9.13 -12.38 -6.19
CA THR A 114 -8.82 -13.04 -7.47
C THR A 114 -9.09 -14.52 -7.36
N ARG A 115 -9.97 -15.03 -8.22
CA ARG A 115 -10.16 -16.47 -8.42
C ARG A 115 -9.17 -16.97 -9.46
N VAL A 116 -8.26 -17.82 -9.04
CA VAL A 116 -7.31 -18.49 -9.94
C VAL A 116 -7.87 -19.87 -10.26
N PRO A 117 -8.36 -20.12 -11.50
CA PRO A 117 -8.94 -21.39 -11.86
C PRO A 117 -7.93 -22.54 -11.69
N VAL A 118 -8.31 -23.58 -10.96
CA VAL A 118 -7.47 -24.78 -10.79
C VAL A 118 -7.29 -25.50 -12.12
N THR A 119 -6.08 -25.43 -12.68
CA THR A 119 -5.73 -26.13 -13.91
C THR A 119 -5.63 -27.66 -13.68
N PRO A 120 -5.75 -28.48 -14.75
CA PRO A 120 -5.53 -29.93 -14.63
C PRO A 120 -4.17 -30.30 -14.02
N GLN A 121 -3.12 -29.53 -14.32
CA GLN A 121 -1.79 -29.75 -13.77
C GLN A 121 -1.73 -29.46 -12.26
N MET A 122 -2.32 -28.36 -11.82
CA MET A 122 -2.42 -28.02 -10.39
C MET A 122 -3.23 -29.09 -9.63
N ARG A 123 -4.32 -29.58 -10.24
CA ARG A 123 -5.14 -30.66 -9.68
C ARG A 123 -4.35 -31.96 -9.53
N ALA A 124 -3.62 -32.36 -10.57
CA ALA A 124 -2.77 -33.55 -10.53
C ALA A 124 -1.67 -33.43 -9.46
N PHE A 125 -1.04 -32.26 -9.36
CA PHE A 125 -0.05 -31.97 -8.32
C PHE A 125 -0.65 -32.11 -6.92
N LEU A 126 -1.78 -31.45 -6.65
CA LEU A 126 -2.47 -31.54 -5.35
C LEU A 126 -2.91 -32.97 -5.03
N HIS A 127 -3.43 -33.71 -6.02
CA HIS A 127 -3.80 -35.11 -5.88
C HIS A 127 -2.60 -35.97 -5.47
N SER A 128 -1.42 -35.76 -6.08
CA SER A 128 -0.19 -36.47 -5.71
C SER A 128 0.26 -36.22 -4.27
N ARG A 129 -0.16 -35.09 -3.67
CA ARG A 129 0.10 -34.71 -2.28
C ARG A 129 -1.06 -35.07 -1.34
N GLY A 130 -2.05 -35.83 -1.81
CA GLY A 130 -3.21 -36.30 -1.02
C GLY A 130 -4.40 -35.33 -0.97
N PHE A 131 -4.36 -34.21 -1.69
CA PHE A 131 -5.46 -33.25 -1.76
C PHE A 131 -6.39 -33.55 -2.95
N HIS A 132 -7.59 -34.03 -2.65
CA HIS A 132 -8.58 -34.41 -3.65
C HIS A 132 -9.61 -33.29 -3.80
N LEU A 133 -9.44 -32.47 -4.84
CA LEU A 133 -10.37 -31.39 -5.17
C LEU A 133 -11.56 -31.92 -5.97
N LYS A 134 -12.75 -31.38 -5.70
CA LYS A 134 -13.95 -31.72 -6.48
C LYS A 134 -13.81 -31.25 -7.93
N PRO A 135 -14.42 -31.94 -8.91
CA PRO A 135 -14.34 -31.55 -10.32
C PRO A 135 -14.74 -30.09 -10.57
N GLU A 136 -15.72 -29.58 -9.83
CA GLU A 136 -16.25 -28.21 -9.93
C GLU A 136 -15.44 -27.15 -9.18
N THR A 137 -14.39 -27.53 -8.44
CA THR A 137 -13.51 -26.54 -7.79
C THR A 137 -12.74 -25.78 -8.87
N THR A 138 -13.07 -24.49 -9.01
CA THR A 138 -12.35 -23.48 -9.80
C THR A 138 -11.48 -22.66 -8.89
#